data_AF-A0A0D0BQL0-F1
#
_entry.id   AF-A0A0D0BQL0-F1
#
_cell.length_a   1.000
_cell.length_b   1.000
_cell.length_c   1.000
_cell.angle_alpha   90.00
_cell.angle_beta   90.00
_cell.angle_gamma   90.00
#
_symmetry.space_group_name_H-M   'P 1'
#
loop_
_entity.id
_entity.type
_entity.pdbx_description
1 polymer ?
#
loop_
_entity_poly.entity_id
_entity_poly.type
_entity_poly.pdbx_seq_one_letter_code
_entity_poly.pdbx_strand_id
1 'polypeptide(L)'
;MSDKSPEAIYNSLIDLGLPRELISLDDFGRVYRGPLQDAILFFSEHVRGRAGVMEARAQSFSYQRSSNERSASDIAASRLAKARQDVQIYNNLLGKKLKLAEETHAQINALKQELEAKRRIELMLETLERKEKERLKRFKEIGKMLTELKDKVPQIQHLPKENIPTPGHSFGIVEMSASKKPRYTLDTMTTLNAYHVRLARLSRSLSSIEESAESQFRFLVARKLGVEDRNSEVSRVFEEFAKVAREQAKHHVQSHSIMENNREVSRRDLDMFALKKRNTTILQDAFNLSLKLAHDSELALAFMSNFEATIASTQKKIIYSHSSAMRNYIDQLRAHSMVADESKPWLDIKPVFDQEAKRILGLNDASTSEQVLEETGRLVRIVHDTGERLQAIEIPSPLSSNENDLEILASFESSQKEMVNSSEKLLTRKIAKADLGQGLIQDIEILLNGLQDVIGPEHRGDKR
;
A
#
# COMPACT_ATOMS: atom_id res chain seq x y z
N MET A 1 -1.85 72.57 -26.93
CA MET A 1 -2.48 71.30 -27.34
C MET A 1 -2.20 71.16 -28.83
N SER A 2 -1.62 70.05 -29.26
CA SER A 2 -1.25 69.88 -30.67
C SER A 2 -2.53 69.58 -31.45
N ASP A 3 -3.04 70.55 -32.21
CA ASP A 3 -4.21 70.37 -33.10
C ASP A 3 -3.79 69.54 -34.32
N LYS A 4 -3.53 68.25 -34.10
CA LYS A 4 -3.36 67.30 -35.18
C LYS A 4 -4.74 66.95 -35.72
N SER A 5 -4.89 67.02 -37.04
CA SER A 5 -6.12 66.60 -37.69
C SER A 5 -6.38 65.11 -37.39
N PRO A 6 -7.66 64.70 -37.24
CA PRO A 6 -8.01 63.29 -37.02
C PRO A 6 -7.46 62.38 -38.13
N GLU A 7 -7.34 62.90 -39.35
CA GLU A 7 -6.72 62.21 -40.49
C GLU A 7 -5.23 61.89 -40.25
N ALA A 8 -4.47 62.83 -39.68
CA ALA A 8 -3.05 62.62 -39.40
C ALA A 8 -2.84 61.53 -38.34
N ILE A 9 -3.71 61.48 -37.34
CA ILE A 9 -3.65 60.48 -36.26
C ILE A 9 -4.09 59.11 -36.77
N TYR A 10 -5.14 59.07 -37.58
CA TYR A 10 -5.59 57.84 -38.24
C TYR A 10 -4.47 57.22 -39.10
N ASN A 11 -3.76 58.02 -39.89
CA ASN A 11 -2.61 57.56 -40.66
C ASN A 11 -1.45 57.07 -39.77
N SER A 12 -1.16 57.77 -38.66
CA SER A 12 -0.16 57.32 -37.70
C SER A 12 -0.50 55.98 -37.05
N LEU A 13 -1.79 55.71 -36.80
CA LEU A 13 -2.25 54.43 -36.26
C LEU A 13 -2.18 53.30 -37.29
N ILE A 14 -2.44 53.61 -38.56
CA ILE A 14 -2.20 52.66 -39.66
C ILE A 14 -0.73 52.23 -39.67
N ASP A 15 0.20 53.17 -39.51
CA ASP A 15 1.64 52.88 -39.46
C ASP A 15 2.03 52.07 -38.20
N LEU A 16 1.22 52.14 -37.15
CA LEU A 16 1.31 51.30 -35.95
C LEU A 16 0.71 49.89 -36.16
N GLY A 17 0.02 49.65 -37.26
CA GLY A 17 -0.58 48.36 -37.62
C GLY A 17 -2.11 48.32 -37.53
N LEU A 18 -2.80 49.46 -37.52
CA LEU A 18 -4.26 49.50 -37.59
C LEU A 18 -4.74 48.96 -38.96
N PRO A 19 -5.60 47.93 -38.99
CA PRO A 19 -6.09 47.35 -40.24
C PRO A 19 -7.05 48.31 -40.95
N ARG A 20 -6.63 48.82 -42.12
CA ARG A 20 -7.42 49.74 -42.96
C ARG A 20 -8.78 49.17 -43.40
N GLU A 21 -8.90 47.85 -43.43
CA GLU A 21 -10.10 47.14 -43.89
C GLU A 21 -11.22 47.13 -42.86
N LEU A 22 -10.89 47.31 -41.57
CA LEU A 22 -11.83 47.10 -40.47
C LEU A 22 -12.41 48.41 -39.91
N ILE A 23 -11.70 49.53 -40.05
CA ILE A 23 -12.12 50.81 -39.49
C ILE A 23 -12.00 51.87 -40.59
N SER A 24 -13.12 52.42 -41.04
CA SER A 24 -13.10 53.55 -41.98
C SER A 24 -12.65 54.82 -41.27
N LEU A 25 -12.13 55.80 -42.01
CA LEU A 25 -11.80 57.13 -41.48
C LEU A 25 -13.03 57.82 -40.86
N ASP A 26 -14.22 57.60 -41.44
CA ASP A 26 -15.48 58.15 -40.89
C ASP A 26 -15.83 57.50 -39.54
N ASP A 27 -15.66 56.18 -39.42
CA ASP A 27 -15.88 55.43 -38.17
C ASP A 27 -14.87 55.87 -37.10
N PHE A 28 -13.61 56.05 -37.50
CA PHE A 28 -12.58 56.59 -36.62
C PHE A 28 -12.94 57.99 -36.12
N GLY A 29 -13.40 58.89 -36.99
CA GLY A 29 -13.81 60.25 -36.60
C GLY A 29 -15.02 60.30 -35.65
N ARG A 30 -15.89 59.28 -35.68
CA ARG A 30 -16.99 59.12 -34.72
C ARG A 30 -16.48 58.69 -33.35
N VAL A 31 -15.51 57.78 -33.31
CA VAL A 31 -14.91 57.24 -32.07
C VAL A 31 -13.88 58.21 -31.46
N TYR A 32 -13.21 59.00 -32.29
CA TYR A 32 -12.16 59.96 -31.91
C TYR A 32 -12.78 61.24 -31.31
N ARG A 33 -13.38 61.12 -30.12
CA ARG A 33 -13.98 62.22 -29.34
C ARG A 33 -13.79 62.01 -27.84
N GLY A 34 -13.70 63.09 -27.08
CA GLY A 34 -13.69 63.05 -25.61
C GLY A 34 -12.41 62.41 -25.02
N PRO A 35 -12.47 61.79 -23.83
CA PRO A 35 -11.27 61.27 -23.15
C PRO A 35 -10.50 60.20 -23.94
N LEU A 36 -11.18 59.48 -24.83
CA LEU A 36 -10.55 58.49 -25.70
C LEU A 36 -9.64 59.16 -26.75
N GLN A 37 -9.96 60.39 -27.14
CA GLN A 37 -9.16 61.19 -28.06
C GLN A 37 -7.73 61.39 -27.51
N ASP A 38 -7.62 61.76 -26.24
CA ASP A 38 -6.34 62.01 -25.58
C ASP A 38 -5.49 60.73 -25.47
N ALA A 39 -6.12 59.60 -25.17
CA ALA A 39 -5.45 58.30 -25.13
C ALA A 39 -4.94 57.90 -26.52
N ILE A 40 -5.76 58.03 -27.56
CA ILE A 40 -5.39 57.70 -28.94
C ILE A 40 -4.28 58.64 -29.44
N LEU A 41 -4.38 59.93 -29.15
CA LEU A 41 -3.34 60.91 -29.45
C LEU A 41 -2.02 60.53 -28.75
N PHE A 42 -2.08 60.22 -27.45
CA PHE A 42 -0.91 59.78 -26.70
C PHE A 42 -0.25 58.54 -27.33
N PHE A 43 -1.04 57.53 -27.71
CA PHE A 43 -0.51 56.33 -28.38
C PHE A 43 0.14 56.67 -29.73
N SER A 44 -0.47 57.52 -30.53
CA SER A 44 0.10 57.94 -31.83
C SER A 44 1.42 58.71 -31.67
N GLU A 45 1.59 59.45 -30.57
CA GLU A 45 2.79 60.25 -30.33
C GLU A 45 3.93 59.48 -29.68
N HIS A 46 3.61 58.55 -28.77
CA HIS A 46 4.60 57.93 -27.90
C HIS A 46 4.95 56.49 -28.32
N VAL A 47 4.07 55.81 -29.05
CA VAL A 47 4.36 54.49 -29.57
C VAL A 47 4.99 54.63 -30.93
N ARG A 48 6.28 54.28 -31.04
CA ARG A 48 6.94 54.18 -32.34
C ARG A 48 6.41 52.95 -33.07
N GLY A 49 5.93 53.14 -34.29
CA GLY A 49 5.44 52.05 -35.14
C GLY A 49 6.52 51.02 -35.46
N ARG A 50 6.11 49.94 -36.15
CA ARG A 50 7.04 48.88 -36.58
C ARG A 50 8.22 49.47 -37.37
N ALA A 51 7.99 50.50 -38.17
CA ALA A 51 9.02 51.23 -38.89
C ALA A 51 10.04 51.91 -37.95
N GLY A 52 9.58 52.61 -36.91
CA GLY A 52 10.46 53.26 -35.94
C GLY A 52 11.26 52.27 -35.06
N VAL A 53 10.69 51.09 -34.76
CA VAL A 53 11.42 50.00 -34.09
C VAL A 53 12.48 49.39 -35.01
N MET A 54 12.16 49.22 -36.29
CA MET A 54 13.12 48.73 -37.30
C MET A 54 14.26 49.72 -37.51
N GLU A 55 13.98 51.01 -37.54
CA GLU A 55 14.99 52.06 -37.64
C GLU A 55 15.89 52.11 -36.40
N ALA A 56 15.31 52.04 -35.19
CA ALA A 56 16.10 51.97 -33.96
C ALA A 56 16.99 50.72 -33.89
N ARG A 57 16.51 49.58 -34.41
CA ARG A 57 17.32 48.36 -34.58
C ARG A 57 18.44 48.57 -35.60
N ALA A 58 18.14 49.14 -36.77
CA ALA A 58 19.13 49.42 -37.80
C ALA A 58 20.21 50.41 -37.32
N GLN A 59 19.83 51.42 -36.54
CA GLN A 59 20.75 52.34 -35.87
C GLN A 59 21.60 51.60 -34.83
N SER A 60 20.99 50.77 -33.98
CA SER A 60 21.74 49.95 -33.00
C SER A 60 22.75 49.00 -33.68
N PHE A 61 22.38 48.40 -34.80
CA PHE A 61 23.27 47.54 -35.59
C PHE A 61 24.40 48.33 -36.29
N SER A 62 24.12 49.54 -36.78
CA SER A 62 25.15 50.37 -37.42
C SER A 62 26.15 50.94 -36.40
N TYR A 63 25.70 51.36 -35.21
CA TYR A 63 26.58 51.75 -34.09
C TYR A 63 27.43 50.58 -33.59
N GLN A 64 26.91 49.35 -33.59
CA GLN A 64 27.70 48.16 -33.28
C GLN A 64 28.75 47.84 -34.35
N ARG A 65 28.51 48.20 -35.62
CA ARG A 65 29.41 47.93 -36.73
C ARG A 65 30.56 48.92 -36.84
N SER A 66 30.36 50.18 -36.41
CA SER A 66 31.40 51.23 -36.51
C SER A 66 32.36 51.28 -35.31
N SER A 67 32.03 50.64 -34.18
CA SER A 67 32.79 50.76 -32.93
C SER A 67 33.72 49.56 -32.63
N ASN A 68 33.69 48.47 -33.40
CA ASN A 68 34.32 47.23 -32.95
C ASN A 68 34.82 46.35 -34.11
N GLU A 69 35.96 46.70 -34.69
CA GLU A 69 36.89 45.69 -35.19
C GLU A 69 37.46 44.93 -33.98
N ARG A 70 36.64 44.06 -33.39
CA ARG A 70 37.11 43.13 -32.36
C ARG A 70 38.14 42.23 -33.00
N SER A 71 39.29 42.07 -32.34
CA SER A 71 40.34 41.18 -32.80
C SER A 71 39.76 39.77 -33.01
N ALA A 72 40.27 39.04 -34.01
CA ALA A 72 39.83 37.66 -34.25
C ALA A 72 39.98 36.78 -32.99
N SER A 73 40.95 37.10 -32.13
CA SER A 73 41.13 36.50 -30.80
C SER A 73 39.96 36.75 -29.85
N ASP A 74 39.39 37.95 -29.80
CA ASP A 74 38.25 38.24 -28.91
C ASP A 74 36.99 37.51 -29.35
N ILE A 75 36.79 37.38 -30.67
CA ILE A 75 35.69 36.60 -31.25
C ILE A 75 35.86 35.11 -30.89
N ALA A 76 37.08 34.58 -31.02
CA ALA A 76 37.39 33.21 -30.64
C ALA A 76 37.19 32.97 -29.13
N ALA A 77 37.66 33.89 -28.28
CA ALA A 77 37.49 33.83 -26.83
C ALA A 77 36.02 33.87 -26.41
N SER A 78 35.22 34.75 -27.01
CA SER A 78 33.77 34.82 -26.76
C SER A 78 33.04 33.54 -27.19
N ARG A 79 33.40 32.97 -28.35
CA ARG A 79 32.84 31.68 -28.81
C ARG A 79 33.22 30.52 -27.87
N LEU A 80 34.47 30.48 -27.41
CA LEU A 80 34.93 29.48 -26.44
C LEU A 80 34.19 29.62 -25.11
N ALA A 81 34.03 30.84 -24.61
CA ALA A 81 33.29 31.12 -23.37
C ALA A 81 31.83 30.66 -23.48
N LYS A 82 31.16 30.97 -24.60
CA LYS A 82 29.81 30.48 -24.88
C LYS A 82 29.76 28.94 -24.94
N ALA A 83 30.68 28.30 -25.66
CA ALA A 83 30.72 26.84 -25.75
C ALA A 83 30.93 26.18 -24.38
N ARG A 84 31.76 26.77 -23.50
CA ARG A 84 31.94 26.29 -22.12
C ARG A 84 30.65 26.42 -21.31
N GLN A 85 29.94 27.54 -21.44
CA GLN A 85 28.66 27.74 -20.79
C GLN A 85 27.62 26.73 -21.30
N ASP A 86 27.55 26.50 -22.61
CA ASP A 86 26.65 25.51 -23.21
C ASP A 86 26.95 24.10 -22.69
N VAL A 87 28.23 23.69 -22.62
CA VAL A 87 28.65 22.40 -22.04
C VAL A 87 28.21 22.29 -20.57
N GLN A 88 28.34 23.37 -19.78
CA GLN A 88 27.89 23.38 -18.40
C GLN A 88 26.36 23.23 -18.29
N ILE A 89 25.61 23.89 -19.16
CA ILE A 89 24.14 23.75 -19.24
C ILE A 89 23.76 22.32 -19.59
N TYR A 90 24.41 21.71 -20.59
CA TYR A 90 24.14 20.33 -20.99
C TYR A 90 24.50 19.32 -19.90
N ASN A 91 25.60 19.50 -19.19
CA ASN A 91 25.97 18.65 -18.06
C ASN A 91 24.94 18.74 -16.93
N ASN A 92 24.45 19.95 -16.63
CA ASN A 92 23.39 20.14 -15.63
C ASN A 92 22.07 19.48 -16.07
N LEU A 93 21.70 19.60 -17.35
CA LEU A 93 20.52 18.93 -17.90
C LEU A 93 20.65 17.41 -17.88
N LEU A 94 21.83 16.88 -18.23
CA LEU A 94 22.11 15.45 -18.16
C LEU A 94 22.03 14.93 -16.73
N GLY A 95 22.61 15.65 -15.77
CA GLY A 95 22.52 15.33 -14.34
C GLY A 95 21.08 15.31 -13.82
N LYS A 96 20.24 16.27 -14.24
CA LYS A 96 18.80 16.27 -13.92
C LYS A 96 18.09 15.07 -14.53
N LYS A 97 18.36 14.73 -15.79
CA LYS A 97 17.77 13.57 -16.47
C LYS A 97 18.19 12.24 -15.82
N LEU A 98 19.44 12.11 -15.39
CA LEU A 98 19.92 10.93 -14.67
C LEU A 98 19.20 10.75 -13.33
N LYS A 99 19.04 11.83 -12.54
CA LYS A 99 18.28 11.78 -11.27
C LYS A 99 16.83 11.36 -11.49
N LEU A 100 16.16 11.93 -12.49
CA LEU A 100 14.79 11.51 -12.84
C LEU A 100 14.73 10.04 -13.28
N ALA A 101 15.74 9.56 -14.01
CA ALA A 101 15.82 8.14 -14.39
C ALA A 101 16.04 7.22 -13.17
N GLU A 102 16.83 7.66 -12.19
CA GLU A 102 17.03 6.92 -10.93
C GLU A 102 15.75 6.89 -10.09
N GLU A 103 15.05 8.01 -9.96
CA GLU A 103 13.76 8.12 -9.25
C GLU A 103 12.69 7.24 -9.87
N THR A 104 12.55 7.28 -11.20
CA THR A 104 11.60 6.41 -11.93
C THR A 104 11.98 4.94 -11.81
N HIS A 105 13.27 4.60 -11.80
CA HIS A 105 13.72 3.22 -11.55
C HIS A 105 13.39 2.74 -10.14
N ALA A 106 13.55 3.60 -9.13
CA ALA A 106 13.17 3.31 -7.75
C ALA A 106 11.65 3.08 -7.63
N GLN A 107 10.82 3.91 -8.27
CA GLN A 107 9.37 3.73 -8.32
C GLN A 107 8.96 2.41 -9.00
N ILE A 108 9.59 2.05 -10.12
CA ILE A 108 9.35 0.77 -10.79
C ILE A 108 9.66 -0.40 -9.86
N ASN A 109 10.75 -0.33 -9.09
CA ASN A 109 11.11 -1.39 -8.15
C ASN A 109 10.14 -1.47 -6.98
N ALA A 110 9.67 -0.34 -6.44
CA ALA A 110 8.65 -0.31 -5.41
C ALA A 110 7.33 -0.95 -5.89
N LEU A 111 6.86 -0.58 -7.09
CA LEU A 111 5.65 -1.16 -7.68
C LEU A 111 5.78 -2.66 -7.97
N LYS A 112 6.96 -3.13 -8.39
CA LYS A 112 7.23 -4.56 -8.55
C LYS A 112 7.12 -5.32 -7.22
N GLN A 113 7.68 -4.77 -6.15
CA GLN A 113 7.58 -5.38 -4.82
C GLN A 113 6.13 -5.42 -4.32
N GLU A 114 5.36 -4.35 -4.54
CA GLU A 114 3.93 -4.32 -4.21
C GLU A 114 3.14 -5.37 -4.99
N LEU A 115 3.41 -5.51 -6.29
CA LEU A 115 2.77 -6.51 -7.15
C LEU A 115 3.11 -7.93 -6.71
N GLU A 116 4.36 -8.20 -6.35
CA GLU A 116 4.76 -9.50 -5.77
C GLU A 116 4.06 -9.78 -4.44
N ALA A 117 3.91 -8.78 -3.57
CA ALA A 117 3.16 -8.92 -2.33
C ALA A 117 1.69 -9.25 -2.60
N LYS A 118 1.04 -8.56 -3.55
CA LYS A 118 -0.35 -8.85 -3.97
C LYS A 118 -0.50 -10.27 -4.51
N ARG A 119 0.43 -10.74 -5.36
CA ARG A 119 0.45 -12.13 -5.85
C ARG A 119 0.58 -13.16 -4.72
N ARG A 120 1.39 -12.89 -3.70
CA ARG A 120 1.51 -13.78 -2.53
C ARG A 120 0.21 -13.83 -1.72
N ILE A 121 -0.45 -12.69 -1.54
CA ILE A 121 -1.75 -12.60 -0.87
C ILE A 121 -2.80 -13.38 -1.65
N GLU A 122 -2.85 -13.21 -2.97
CA GLU A 122 -3.78 -13.94 -3.85
C GLU A 122 -3.59 -15.46 -3.74
N LEU A 123 -2.35 -15.95 -3.81
CA LEU A 123 -2.04 -17.37 -3.64
C LEU A 123 -2.45 -17.87 -2.24
N MET A 124 -2.25 -17.07 -1.19
CA MET A 124 -2.69 -17.40 0.16
C MET A 124 -4.22 -17.50 0.23
N LEU A 125 -4.95 -16.56 -0.36
CA LEU A 125 -6.43 -16.58 -0.42
C LEU A 125 -6.93 -17.80 -1.18
N GLU A 126 -6.32 -18.16 -2.32
CA GLU A 126 -6.66 -19.35 -3.09
C GLU A 126 -6.45 -20.63 -2.26
N THR A 127 -5.34 -20.73 -1.53
CA THR A 127 -5.11 -21.90 -0.66
C THR A 127 -6.09 -21.97 0.52
N LEU A 128 -6.49 -20.83 1.08
CA LEU A 128 -7.52 -20.77 2.13
C LEU A 128 -8.89 -21.18 1.59
N GLU A 129 -9.26 -20.70 0.40
CA GLU A 129 -10.49 -21.11 -0.27
C GLU A 129 -10.53 -22.63 -0.52
N ARG A 130 -9.41 -23.20 -0.99
CA ARG A 130 -9.28 -24.65 -1.19
C ARG A 130 -9.45 -25.43 0.12
N LYS A 131 -8.81 -24.98 1.21
CA LYS A 131 -8.95 -25.59 2.54
C LYS A 131 -10.37 -25.49 3.08
N GLU A 132 -11.07 -24.37 2.85
CA GLU A 132 -12.47 -24.21 3.27
C GLU A 132 -13.39 -25.14 2.46
N LYS A 133 -13.17 -25.29 1.15
CA LYS A 133 -13.89 -26.29 0.32
C LYS A 133 -13.69 -27.71 0.86
N GLU A 134 -12.47 -28.10 1.24
CA GLU A 134 -12.19 -29.41 1.85
C GLU A 134 -12.84 -29.56 3.23
N ARG A 135 -12.83 -28.51 4.06
CA ARG A 135 -13.51 -28.50 5.35
C ARG A 135 -15.01 -28.70 5.17
N LEU A 136 -15.64 -27.98 4.25
CA LEU A 136 -17.07 -28.14 3.94
C LEU A 136 -17.40 -29.55 3.43
N LYS A 137 -16.54 -30.17 2.62
CA LYS A 137 -16.69 -31.59 2.21
C LYS A 137 -16.68 -32.52 3.43
N ARG A 138 -15.70 -32.37 4.32
CA ARG A 138 -15.62 -33.16 5.57
C ARG A 138 -16.83 -32.97 6.47
N PHE A 139 -17.33 -31.74 6.62
CA PHE A 139 -18.56 -31.48 7.37
C PHE A 139 -19.79 -32.17 6.76
N LYS A 140 -19.90 -32.19 5.42
CA LYS A 140 -20.97 -32.94 4.74
C LYS A 140 -20.85 -34.44 4.99
N GLU A 141 -19.65 -35.02 4.96
CA GLU A 141 -19.41 -36.43 5.26
C GLU A 141 -19.74 -36.78 6.71
N ILE A 142 -19.32 -35.95 7.68
CA ILE A 142 -19.67 -36.10 9.10
C ILE A 142 -21.20 -36.05 9.28
N GLY A 143 -21.86 -35.11 8.61
CA GLY A 143 -23.33 -35.04 8.60
C GLY A 143 -23.97 -36.33 8.13
N LYS A 144 -23.47 -36.93 7.03
CA LYS A 144 -23.93 -38.24 6.53
C LYS A 144 -23.70 -39.36 7.55
N MET A 145 -22.51 -39.43 8.15
CA MET A 145 -22.21 -40.44 9.16
C MET A 145 -23.11 -40.31 10.40
N LEU A 146 -23.43 -39.08 10.82
CA LEU A 146 -24.36 -38.83 11.93
C LEU A 146 -25.79 -39.26 11.60
N THR A 147 -26.26 -39.02 10.38
CA THR A 147 -27.58 -39.50 9.94
C THR A 147 -27.61 -41.02 9.88
N GLU A 148 -26.58 -41.66 9.32
CA GLU A 148 -26.48 -43.12 9.29
C GLU A 148 -26.42 -43.73 10.70
N LEU A 149 -25.71 -43.09 11.64
CA LEU A 149 -25.66 -43.53 13.02
C LEU A 149 -27.02 -43.39 13.68
N LYS A 150 -27.72 -42.26 13.47
CA LYS A 150 -29.07 -42.04 13.98
C LYS A 150 -30.06 -43.08 13.45
N ASP A 151 -29.91 -43.50 12.20
CA ASP A 151 -30.75 -44.52 11.58
C ASP A 151 -30.41 -45.94 12.08
N LYS A 152 -29.13 -46.20 12.40
CA LYS A 152 -28.65 -47.50 12.92
C LYS A 152 -28.83 -47.69 14.42
N VAL A 153 -28.90 -46.61 15.20
CA VAL A 153 -29.24 -46.69 16.63
C VAL A 153 -30.70 -47.16 16.69
N PRO A 154 -30.97 -48.41 17.12
CA PRO A 154 -32.33 -48.86 17.28
C PRO A 154 -32.98 -47.87 18.24
N GLN A 155 -34.14 -47.32 17.88
CA GLN A 155 -34.92 -46.55 18.83
C GLN A 155 -35.09 -47.44 20.05
N ILE A 156 -34.43 -47.06 21.16
CA ILE A 156 -34.60 -47.69 22.47
C ILE A 156 -36.02 -47.31 22.90
N GLN A 157 -36.99 -47.98 22.30
CA GLN A 157 -38.37 -47.97 22.71
C GLN A 157 -38.43 -48.91 23.91
N HIS A 158 -38.85 -48.34 25.04
CA HIS A 158 -39.23 -49.04 26.27
C HIS A 158 -38.09 -49.57 27.14
N LEU A 159 -37.39 -48.65 27.81
CA LEU A 159 -36.99 -48.91 29.20
C LEU A 159 -38.12 -48.40 30.12
N PRO A 160 -38.65 -49.22 31.04
CA PRO A 160 -39.72 -48.81 31.95
C PRO A 160 -39.24 -47.69 32.85
N LYS A 161 -40.11 -46.70 33.07
CA LYS A 161 -39.96 -45.68 34.11
C LYS A 161 -39.92 -46.35 35.49
N GLU A 162 -38.73 -46.69 35.98
CA GLU A 162 -38.52 -46.85 37.41
C GLU A 162 -38.43 -45.47 38.04
N ASN A 163 -39.38 -45.21 38.94
CA ASN A 163 -39.42 -44.04 39.80
C ASN A 163 -38.20 -44.06 40.74
N ILE A 164 -37.16 -43.32 40.36
CA ILE A 164 -36.06 -43.01 41.28
C ILE A 164 -36.41 -41.68 41.97
N PRO A 165 -36.52 -41.64 43.32
CA PRO A 165 -36.78 -40.41 44.05
C PRO A 165 -35.58 -39.48 43.95
N THR A 166 -35.84 -38.25 43.54
CA THR A 166 -34.93 -37.10 43.53
C THR A 166 -34.25 -36.88 44.88
N PRO A 167 -32.90 -36.89 44.96
CA PRO A 167 -32.16 -36.08 45.89
C PRO A 167 -31.75 -34.78 45.17
N GLY A 168 -32.23 -33.66 45.67
CA GLY A 168 -31.87 -32.34 45.15
C GLY A 168 -30.37 -32.11 45.29
N HIS A 169 -29.65 -32.08 44.18
CA HIS A 169 -28.38 -31.39 44.05
C HIS A 169 -28.39 -30.58 42.77
N SER A 170 -28.42 -29.27 42.96
CA SER A 170 -28.05 -28.23 42.02
C SER A 170 -26.66 -28.52 41.43
N PHE A 171 -26.62 -29.28 40.34
CA PHE A 171 -25.46 -29.31 39.47
C PHE A 171 -25.62 -28.21 38.44
N GLY A 172 -24.71 -27.25 38.53
CA GLY A 172 -24.65 -26.08 37.68
C GLY A 172 -24.74 -26.45 36.21
N ILE A 173 -25.43 -25.58 35.49
CA ILE A 173 -25.33 -25.43 34.05
C ILE A 173 -23.85 -25.21 33.74
N VAL A 174 -23.13 -26.29 33.45
CA VAL A 174 -21.81 -26.19 32.81
C VAL A 174 -22.10 -25.76 31.40
N GLU A 175 -21.97 -24.45 31.16
CA GLU A 175 -21.90 -23.85 29.84
C GLU A 175 -20.92 -24.65 28.99
N MET A 176 -21.47 -25.51 28.15
CA MET A 176 -20.70 -26.21 27.15
C MET A 176 -20.20 -25.18 26.14
N SER A 177 -18.87 -25.03 26.14
CA SER A 177 -18.07 -24.66 24.99
C SER A 177 -18.36 -23.29 24.37
N ALA A 178 -17.90 -22.25 25.07
CA ALA A 178 -17.30 -21.11 24.37
C ALA A 178 -16.33 -21.66 23.31
N SER A 179 -16.61 -21.37 22.05
CA SER A 179 -15.74 -21.70 20.93
C SER A 179 -14.33 -21.19 21.24
N LYS A 180 -13.42 -22.11 21.58
CA LYS A 180 -12.01 -21.80 21.77
C LYS A 180 -11.46 -21.44 20.41
N LYS A 181 -11.46 -20.15 20.10
CA LYS A 181 -10.72 -19.58 18.97
C LYS A 181 -9.30 -20.15 18.99
N PRO A 182 -8.75 -20.56 17.83
CA PRO A 182 -7.37 -21.04 17.76
C PRO A 182 -6.45 -19.91 18.23
N ARG A 183 -5.81 -20.11 19.38
CA ARG A 183 -4.82 -19.15 19.90
C ARG A 183 -3.55 -19.36 19.08
N TYR A 184 -3.35 -18.56 18.04
CA TYR A 184 -2.12 -18.55 17.24
C TYR A 184 -0.85 -18.36 18.10
N THR A 185 -0.97 -17.72 19.25
CA THR A 185 0.07 -17.63 20.29
C THR A 185 0.36 -18.96 20.97
N LEU A 186 -0.66 -19.80 21.18
CA LEU A 186 -0.47 -21.16 21.71
C LEU A 186 0.20 -22.03 20.65
N ASP A 187 -0.23 -21.96 19.39
CA ASP A 187 0.37 -22.76 18.32
C ASP A 187 1.83 -22.34 18.04
N THR A 188 2.13 -21.04 18.00
CA THR A 188 3.53 -20.55 17.88
C THR A 188 4.39 -21.00 19.06
N MET A 189 3.90 -20.84 20.30
CA MET A 189 4.58 -21.35 21.50
C MET A 189 4.75 -22.88 21.47
N THR A 190 3.78 -23.61 20.93
CA THR A 190 3.84 -25.08 20.81
C THR A 190 4.86 -25.49 19.76
N THR A 191 4.92 -24.80 18.60
CA THR A 191 5.96 -25.04 17.59
C THR A 191 7.35 -24.66 18.08
N LEU A 192 7.49 -23.56 18.83
CA LEU A 192 8.76 -23.11 19.38
C LEU A 192 9.24 -24.08 20.48
N ASN A 193 8.33 -24.56 21.33
CA ASN A 193 8.61 -25.62 22.29
C ASN A 193 8.96 -26.94 21.60
N ALA A 194 8.25 -27.34 20.55
CA ALA A 194 8.56 -28.54 19.77
C ALA A 194 9.95 -28.44 19.10
N TYR A 195 10.33 -27.25 18.62
CA TYR A 195 11.65 -26.97 18.09
C TYR A 195 12.74 -27.11 19.16
N HIS A 196 12.55 -26.53 20.34
CA HIS A 196 13.49 -26.68 21.46
C HIS A 196 13.60 -28.13 21.94
N VAL A 197 12.49 -28.86 22.04
CA VAL A 197 12.50 -30.28 22.39
C VAL A 197 13.22 -31.10 21.32
N ARG A 198 13.03 -30.81 20.03
CA ARG A 198 13.75 -31.46 18.94
C ARG A 198 15.25 -31.16 18.99
N LEU A 199 15.64 -29.91 19.22
CA LEU A 199 17.03 -29.51 19.43
C LEU A 199 17.67 -30.21 20.62
N ALA A 200 16.96 -30.27 21.76
CA ALA A 200 17.42 -30.96 22.96
C ALA A 200 17.53 -32.47 22.77
N ARG A 201 16.66 -33.08 21.96
CA ARG A 201 16.78 -34.49 21.57
C ARG A 201 17.96 -34.71 20.63
N LEU A 202 18.15 -33.83 19.65
CA LEU A 202 19.29 -33.89 18.73
C LEU A 202 20.61 -33.73 19.47
N SER A 203 20.71 -32.80 20.43
CA SER A 203 21.92 -32.63 21.24
C SER A 203 22.21 -33.84 22.13
N ARG A 204 21.17 -34.49 22.67
CA ARG A 204 21.32 -35.74 23.44
C ARG A 204 21.65 -36.96 22.56
N SER A 205 21.15 -37.02 21.33
CA SER A 205 21.53 -38.08 20.39
C SER A 205 22.92 -37.88 19.81
N LEU A 206 23.34 -36.61 19.66
CA LEU A 206 24.67 -36.27 19.19
C LEU A 206 25.74 -36.77 20.16
N SER A 207 25.54 -36.65 21.48
CA SER A 207 26.54 -37.13 22.44
C SER A 207 26.82 -38.64 22.36
N SER A 208 25.80 -39.49 22.10
CA SER A 208 26.05 -40.94 21.96
C SER A 208 26.64 -41.33 20.60
N ILE A 209 26.33 -40.57 19.56
CA ILE A 209 26.91 -40.77 18.21
C ILE A 209 28.35 -40.25 18.17
N GLU A 210 28.63 -39.13 18.85
CA GLU A 210 29.96 -38.54 19.01
C GLU A 210 30.91 -39.51 19.71
N GLU A 211 30.52 -40.13 20.82
CA GLU A 211 31.37 -41.12 21.51
C GLU A 211 31.73 -42.33 20.63
N SER A 212 30.77 -42.79 19.81
CA SER A 212 30.99 -43.92 18.89
C SER A 212 31.88 -43.54 17.70
N ALA A 213 31.61 -42.40 17.06
CA ALA A 213 32.39 -41.89 15.94
C ALA A 213 33.80 -41.47 16.35
N GLU A 214 33.95 -40.87 17.55
CA GLU A 214 35.22 -40.54 18.16
C GLU A 214 36.05 -41.80 18.41
N SER A 215 35.46 -42.83 19.01
CA SER A 215 36.16 -44.11 19.24
C SER A 215 36.62 -44.75 17.93
N GLN A 216 35.77 -44.72 16.88
CA GLN A 216 36.15 -45.22 15.55
C GLN A 216 37.25 -44.39 14.91
N PHE A 217 37.24 -43.06 15.05
CA PHE A 217 38.26 -42.19 14.48
C PHE A 217 39.60 -42.34 15.21
N ARG A 218 39.60 -42.43 16.55
CA ARG A 218 40.81 -42.73 17.34
C ARG A 218 41.43 -44.05 16.94
N PHE A 219 40.62 -45.09 16.77
CA PHE A 219 41.08 -46.39 16.27
C PHE A 219 41.74 -46.30 14.88
N LEU A 220 41.17 -45.51 13.96
CA LEU A 220 41.76 -45.30 12.63
C LEU A 220 43.08 -44.54 12.69
N VAL A 221 43.18 -43.51 13.54
CA VAL A 221 44.42 -42.74 13.77
C VAL A 221 45.49 -43.66 14.37
N ALA A 222 45.16 -44.43 15.40
CA ALA A 222 46.02 -45.43 16.03
C ALA A 222 46.55 -46.46 15.01
N ARG A 223 45.64 -47.01 14.18
CA ARG A 223 46.00 -47.95 13.10
C ARG A 223 46.93 -47.33 12.06
N LYS A 224 46.78 -46.05 11.73
CA LYS A 224 47.62 -45.35 10.75
C LYS A 224 48.99 -44.97 11.29
N LEU A 225 49.08 -44.65 12.58
CA LEU A 225 50.34 -44.37 13.27
C LEU A 225 51.09 -45.66 13.66
N GLY A 226 50.41 -46.81 13.68
CA GLY A 226 51.00 -48.09 14.09
C GLY A 226 51.18 -48.18 15.61
N VAL A 227 50.33 -47.50 16.38
CA VAL A 227 50.44 -47.32 17.83
C VAL A 227 49.15 -47.79 18.50
N GLU A 228 49.21 -48.22 19.77
CA GLU A 228 48.02 -48.56 20.55
C GLU A 228 47.07 -47.36 20.76
N ASP A 229 45.77 -47.63 20.80
CA ASP A 229 44.68 -46.65 20.86
C ASP A 229 44.71 -45.72 22.09
N ARG A 230 45.42 -46.12 23.17
CA ARG A 230 45.57 -45.32 24.41
C ARG A 230 46.85 -44.48 24.45
N ASN A 231 47.62 -44.42 23.38
CA ASN A 231 48.84 -43.61 23.36
C ASN A 231 48.52 -42.10 23.29
N SER A 232 49.27 -41.28 24.04
CA SER A 232 49.12 -39.82 24.07
C SER A 232 49.30 -39.18 22.70
N GLU A 233 50.07 -39.81 21.81
CA GLU A 233 50.27 -39.33 20.44
C GLU A 233 49.00 -39.45 19.57
N VAL A 234 48.20 -40.52 19.76
CA VAL A 234 46.90 -40.69 19.09
C VAL A 234 45.92 -39.62 19.55
N SER A 235 45.88 -39.34 20.86
CA SER A 235 45.04 -38.26 21.41
C SER A 235 45.43 -36.89 20.89
N ARG A 236 46.74 -36.60 20.77
CA ARG A 236 47.23 -35.32 20.22
C ARG A 236 46.79 -35.12 18.76
N VAL A 237 47.01 -36.13 17.92
CA VAL A 237 46.66 -36.06 16.49
C VAL A 237 45.14 -35.98 16.31
N PHE A 238 44.37 -36.73 17.10
CA PHE A 238 42.92 -36.64 17.14
C PHE A 238 42.45 -35.21 17.48
N GLU A 239 43.01 -34.58 18.52
CA GLU A 239 42.65 -33.21 18.92
C GLU A 239 43.01 -32.18 17.84
N GLU A 240 44.13 -32.34 17.15
CA GLU A 240 44.51 -31.47 16.01
C GLU A 240 43.49 -31.57 14.87
N PHE A 241 43.11 -32.78 14.45
CA PHE A 241 42.08 -32.98 13.44
C PHE A 241 40.72 -32.46 13.89
N ALA A 242 40.33 -32.71 15.14
CA ALA A 242 39.09 -32.20 15.71
C ALA A 242 39.09 -30.67 15.76
N LYS A 243 40.23 -30.03 16.07
CA LYS A 243 40.38 -28.58 16.07
C LYS A 243 40.23 -28.01 14.66
N VAL A 244 40.91 -28.58 13.66
CA VAL A 244 40.78 -28.16 12.25
C VAL A 244 39.35 -28.37 11.75
N ALA A 245 38.72 -29.49 12.07
CA ALA A 245 37.33 -29.75 11.68
C ALA A 245 36.35 -28.78 12.36
N ARG A 246 36.56 -28.44 13.64
CA ARG A 246 35.77 -27.42 14.34
C ARG A 246 35.98 -26.02 13.76
N GLU A 247 37.22 -25.68 13.40
CA GLU A 247 37.54 -24.40 12.73
C GLU A 247 36.90 -24.33 11.35
N GLN A 248 36.97 -25.41 10.55
CA GLN A 248 36.30 -25.51 9.26
C GLN A 248 34.78 -25.51 9.37
N ALA A 249 34.20 -26.18 10.36
CA ALA A 249 32.76 -26.17 10.60
C ALA A 249 32.28 -24.79 11.06
N LYS A 250 33.03 -24.14 11.97
CA LYS A 250 32.78 -22.75 12.37
C LYS A 250 32.89 -21.82 11.18
N HIS A 251 33.89 -22.03 10.33
CA HIS A 251 34.05 -21.31 9.08
C HIS A 251 32.87 -21.55 8.15
N HIS A 252 32.42 -22.80 7.93
CA HIS A 252 31.29 -23.12 7.06
C HIS A 252 29.95 -22.57 7.55
N VAL A 253 29.72 -22.58 8.87
CA VAL A 253 28.53 -21.99 9.50
C VAL A 253 28.56 -20.46 9.39
N GLN A 254 29.74 -19.84 9.44
CA GLN A 254 29.92 -18.42 9.18
C GLN A 254 29.91 -18.06 7.67
N SER A 255 30.27 -19.01 6.80
CA SER A 255 30.47 -18.85 5.35
C SER A 255 29.19 -18.90 4.50
N HIS A 256 28.02 -18.97 5.11
CA HIS A 256 26.80 -18.50 4.42
C HIS A 256 26.68 -16.97 4.42
N SER A 257 27.60 -16.25 5.08
CA SER A 257 27.99 -14.91 4.68
C SER A 257 29.10 -15.03 3.63
N ILE A 258 28.72 -14.86 2.35
CA ILE A 258 29.58 -14.88 1.16
C ILE A 258 30.70 -13.82 1.27
N MET A 259 31.78 -14.12 1.98
CA MET A 259 33.01 -13.34 2.03
C MET A 259 34.17 -14.25 2.47
N GLU A 260 34.95 -14.77 1.52
CA GLU A 260 36.39 -14.98 1.69
C GLU A 260 37.06 -14.49 0.40
N ASN A 261 37.78 -13.36 0.41
CA ASN A 261 39.14 -13.11 0.94
C ASN A 261 40.26 -13.66 0.05
N ASN A 262 40.67 -12.79 -0.87
CA ASN A 262 42.07 -12.44 -1.23
C ASN A 262 42.16 -11.68 -2.57
N ARG A 263 41.06 -11.07 -3.03
CA ARG A 263 41.12 -10.04 -4.07
C ARG A 263 41.02 -8.70 -3.39
N GLU A 264 41.94 -7.78 -3.72
CA GLU A 264 41.84 -6.37 -3.36
C GLU A 264 40.39 -5.92 -3.62
N VAL A 265 39.66 -5.64 -2.54
CA VAL A 265 38.26 -5.28 -2.61
C VAL A 265 38.19 -3.95 -3.36
N SER A 266 37.69 -4.01 -4.58
CA SER A 266 37.55 -2.81 -5.42
C SER A 266 36.67 -1.81 -4.68
N ARG A 267 36.95 -0.51 -4.85
CA ARG A 267 36.09 0.56 -4.32
C ARG A 267 34.61 0.37 -4.71
N ARG A 268 34.36 -0.23 -5.88
CA ARG A 268 33.02 -0.62 -6.35
C ARG A 268 32.35 -1.68 -5.47
N ASP A 269 33.10 -2.62 -4.91
CA ASP A 269 32.58 -3.67 -4.05
C ASP A 269 32.21 -3.11 -2.67
N LEU A 270 33.02 -2.18 -2.13
CA LEU A 270 32.70 -1.43 -0.92
C LEU A 270 31.40 -0.62 -1.06
N ASP A 271 31.21 0.05 -2.20
CA ASP A 271 29.98 0.77 -2.51
C ASP A 271 28.78 -0.19 -2.61
N MET A 272 28.97 -1.37 -3.22
CA MET A 272 27.95 -2.42 -3.26
C MET A 272 27.58 -2.95 -1.87
N PHE A 273 28.56 -3.10 -0.98
CA PHE A 273 28.35 -3.51 0.40
C PHE A 273 27.59 -2.47 1.22
N ALA A 274 27.93 -1.19 1.04
CA ALA A 274 27.18 -0.09 1.64
C ALA A 274 25.72 -0.07 1.15
N LEU A 275 25.52 -0.34 -0.16
CA LEU A 275 24.19 -0.44 -0.75
C LEU A 275 23.40 -1.64 -0.19
N LYS A 276 24.04 -2.81 -0.08
CA LYS A 276 23.42 -4.02 0.48
C LYS A 276 23.08 -3.84 1.95
N LYS A 277 23.95 -3.21 2.73
CA LYS A 277 23.68 -2.87 4.14
C LYS A 277 22.49 -1.93 4.27
N ARG A 278 22.43 -0.88 3.45
CA ARG A 278 21.25 0.01 3.38
C ARG A 278 19.98 -0.75 3.00
N ASN A 279 20.05 -1.64 2.01
CA ASN A 279 18.90 -2.45 1.61
C ASN A 279 18.45 -3.37 2.74
N THR A 280 19.37 -3.97 3.49
CA THR A 280 19.01 -4.81 4.64
C THR A 280 18.40 -4.00 5.78
N THR A 281 18.88 -2.79 6.06
CA THR A 281 18.25 -1.92 7.08
C THR A 281 16.86 -1.48 6.64
N ILE A 282 16.69 -1.09 5.36
CA ILE A 282 15.38 -0.73 4.81
C ILE A 282 14.41 -1.92 4.87
N LEU A 283 14.88 -3.13 4.55
CA LEU A 283 14.04 -4.33 4.62
C LEU A 283 13.65 -4.66 6.07
N GLN A 284 14.58 -4.50 7.01
CA GLN A 284 14.34 -4.70 8.43
C GLN A 284 13.34 -3.66 8.97
N ASP A 285 13.47 -2.40 8.57
CA ASP A 285 12.56 -1.32 8.95
C ASP A 285 11.16 -1.54 8.36
N ALA A 286 11.06 -1.97 7.10
CA ALA A 286 9.81 -2.35 6.46
C ALA A 286 9.14 -3.54 7.16
N PHE A 287 9.93 -4.55 7.55
CA PHE A 287 9.44 -5.69 8.32
C PHE A 287 8.92 -5.26 9.70
N ASN A 288 9.68 -4.44 10.43
CA ASN A 288 9.26 -3.88 11.72
C ASN A 288 7.98 -3.04 11.59
N LEU A 289 7.88 -2.22 10.55
CA LEU A 289 6.68 -1.43 10.26
C LEU A 289 5.48 -2.34 9.95
N SER A 290 5.67 -3.42 9.19
CA SER A 290 4.60 -4.38 8.90
C SER A 290 4.11 -5.11 10.15
N LEU A 291 5.03 -5.47 11.06
CA LEU A 291 4.69 -6.05 12.37
C LEU A 291 3.90 -5.05 13.22
N LYS A 292 4.32 -3.79 13.26
CA LYS A 292 3.60 -2.73 13.98
C LYS A 292 2.20 -2.53 13.41
N LEU A 293 2.06 -2.42 12.08
CA LEU A 293 0.76 -2.29 11.43
C LEU A 293 -0.13 -3.50 11.71
N ALA A 294 0.39 -4.72 11.67
CA ALA A 294 -0.38 -5.92 12.01
C ALA A 294 -0.88 -5.89 13.46
N HIS A 295 -0.04 -5.46 14.39
CA HIS A 295 -0.42 -5.29 15.80
C HIS A 295 -1.49 -4.20 15.99
N ASP A 296 -1.31 -3.03 15.38
CA ASP A 296 -2.26 -1.91 15.46
C ASP A 296 -3.61 -2.32 14.82
N SER A 297 -3.58 -3.10 13.74
CA SER A 297 -4.79 -3.65 13.10
C SER A 297 -5.52 -4.62 14.03
N GLU A 298 -4.78 -5.50 14.73
CA GLU A 298 -5.34 -6.43 15.69
C GLU A 298 -5.98 -5.71 16.87
N LEU A 299 -5.32 -4.66 17.40
CA LEU A 299 -5.87 -3.81 18.45
C LEU A 299 -7.15 -3.09 17.99
N ALA A 300 -7.16 -2.54 16.77
CA ALA A 300 -8.34 -1.88 16.21
C ALA A 300 -9.52 -2.86 16.05
N LEU A 301 -9.27 -4.07 15.53
CA LEU A 301 -10.29 -5.12 15.41
C LEU A 301 -10.79 -5.60 16.78
N ALA A 302 -9.91 -5.75 17.75
CA ALA A 302 -10.27 -6.10 19.12
C ALA A 302 -11.13 -4.99 19.76
N PHE A 303 -10.76 -3.73 19.56
CA PHE A 303 -11.55 -2.58 19.99
C PHE A 303 -12.93 -2.55 19.35
N MET A 304 -13.03 -2.71 18.02
CA MET A 304 -14.31 -2.76 17.31
C MET A 304 -15.19 -3.92 17.80
N SER A 305 -14.60 -5.11 17.98
CA SER A 305 -15.33 -6.27 18.49
C SER A 305 -15.82 -6.05 19.92
N ASN A 306 -15.03 -5.42 20.78
CA ASN A 306 -15.44 -5.07 22.15
C ASN A 306 -16.49 -3.95 22.15
N PHE A 307 -16.34 -2.96 21.28
CA PHE A 307 -17.31 -1.88 21.11
C PHE A 307 -18.67 -2.46 20.69
N GLU A 308 -18.70 -3.37 19.71
CA GLU A 308 -19.94 -4.02 19.27
C GLU A 308 -20.55 -4.91 20.36
N ALA A 309 -19.73 -5.72 21.03
CA ALA A 309 -20.19 -6.63 22.07
C ALA A 309 -20.72 -5.89 23.30
N THR A 310 -20.05 -4.82 23.73
CA THR A 310 -20.33 -4.14 24.99
C THR A 310 -21.13 -2.86 24.79
N ILE A 311 -20.65 -1.93 23.97
CA ILE A 311 -21.24 -0.59 23.85
C ILE A 311 -22.46 -0.63 22.94
N ALA A 312 -22.38 -1.26 21.76
CA ALA A 312 -23.51 -1.32 20.84
C ALA A 312 -24.67 -2.14 21.42
N SER A 313 -24.39 -3.23 22.15
CA SER A 313 -25.43 -4.00 22.83
C SER A 313 -26.08 -3.22 23.97
N THR A 314 -25.31 -2.44 24.74
CA THR A 314 -25.81 -1.61 25.83
C THR A 314 -26.62 -0.43 25.29
N GLN A 315 -26.13 0.26 24.26
CA GLN A 315 -26.87 1.32 23.57
C GLN A 315 -28.14 0.79 22.93
N LYS A 316 -28.10 -0.37 22.25
CA LYS A 316 -29.32 -1.02 21.73
C LYS A 316 -30.31 -1.30 22.85
N LYS A 317 -29.88 -1.86 23.99
CA LYS A 317 -30.75 -2.10 25.14
C LYS A 317 -31.39 -0.80 25.66
N ILE A 318 -30.61 0.28 25.80
CA ILE A 318 -31.09 1.60 26.25
C ILE A 318 -32.09 2.19 25.24
N ILE A 319 -31.79 2.13 23.95
CA ILE A 319 -32.67 2.62 22.89
C ILE A 319 -33.96 1.80 22.84
N TYR A 320 -33.88 0.47 22.94
CA TYR A 320 -35.07 -0.38 22.97
C TYR A 320 -35.92 -0.13 24.21
N SER A 321 -35.30 0.01 25.40
CA SER A 321 -36.04 0.33 26.64
C SER A 321 -36.67 1.73 26.60
N HIS A 322 -35.99 2.72 26.01
CA HIS A 322 -36.58 4.05 25.81
C HIS A 322 -37.67 4.03 24.75
N SER A 323 -37.51 3.27 23.66
CA SER A 323 -38.53 3.16 22.62
C SER A 323 -39.79 2.46 23.12
N SER A 324 -39.67 1.46 23.99
CA SER A 324 -40.82 0.78 24.58
C SER A 324 -41.51 1.67 25.62
N ALA A 325 -40.76 2.42 26.43
CA ALA A 325 -41.30 3.43 27.33
C ALA A 325 -42.02 4.56 26.56
N MET A 326 -41.41 5.08 25.48
CA MET A 326 -42.04 6.09 24.61
C MET A 326 -43.26 5.54 23.88
N ARG A 327 -43.24 4.28 23.42
CA ARG A 327 -44.40 3.65 22.78
C ARG A 327 -45.57 3.54 23.75
N ASN A 328 -45.33 3.11 24.99
CA ASN A 328 -46.34 3.10 26.03
C ASN A 328 -46.90 4.50 26.31
N TYR A 329 -46.04 5.52 26.32
CA TYR A 329 -46.46 6.91 26.49
C TYR A 329 -47.29 7.44 25.32
N ILE A 330 -46.90 7.14 24.09
CA ILE A 330 -47.68 7.47 22.87
C ILE A 330 -49.01 6.72 22.88
N ASP A 331 -49.04 5.46 23.30
CA ASP A 331 -50.26 4.67 23.40
C ASP A 331 -51.19 5.21 24.51
N GLN A 332 -50.64 5.69 25.63
CA GLN A 332 -51.40 6.42 26.66
C GLN A 332 -51.96 7.74 26.11
N LEU A 333 -51.15 8.55 25.42
CA LEU A 333 -51.62 9.78 24.77
C LEU A 333 -52.69 9.50 23.72
N ARG A 334 -52.53 8.42 22.93
CA ARG A 334 -53.50 7.98 21.94
C ARG A 334 -54.80 7.54 22.62
N ALA A 335 -54.74 6.75 23.68
CA ALA A 335 -55.90 6.36 24.47
C ALA A 335 -56.62 7.57 25.06
N HIS A 336 -55.90 8.58 25.55
CA HIS A 336 -56.49 9.83 26.03
C HIS A 336 -57.12 10.67 24.92
N SER A 337 -56.51 10.72 23.73
CA SER A 337 -57.07 11.43 22.58
C SER A 337 -58.31 10.76 21.97
N MET A 338 -58.41 9.42 22.04
CA MET A 338 -59.56 8.67 21.51
C MET A 338 -60.76 8.64 22.46
N VAL A 339 -60.57 9.05 23.73
CA VAL A 339 -61.66 9.20 24.72
C VAL A 339 -62.19 10.65 24.77
N ALA A 340 -61.71 11.54 23.90
CA ALA A 340 -62.21 12.91 23.73
C ALA A 340 -63.54 12.94 22.95
N ASP A 341 -64.52 12.15 23.39
CA ASP A 341 -65.91 12.24 22.97
C ASP A 341 -66.69 13.08 24.01
N GLU A 342 -67.54 13.98 23.52
CA GLU A 342 -67.76 15.36 24.00
C GLU A 342 -68.56 15.56 25.32
N SER A 343 -68.60 14.63 26.27
CA SER A 343 -69.57 14.77 27.39
C SER A 343 -69.17 14.26 28.77
N LYS A 344 -67.88 14.34 29.14
CA LYS A 344 -67.49 14.21 30.56
C LYS A 344 -66.62 15.38 31.05
N PRO A 345 -66.95 15.98 32.21
CA PRO A 345 -66.13 17.02 32.80
C PRO A 345 -64.77 16.42 33.16
N TRP A 346 -63.72 17.09 32.71
CA TRP A 346 -62.32 16.74 32.85
C TRP A 346 -61.89 16.81 34.33
N LEU A 347 -62.31 15.84 35.14
CA LEU A 347 -61.87 15.65 36.52
C LEU A 347 -60.51 14.93 36.52
N ASP A 348 -59.47 15.66 36.92
CA ASP A 348 -58.28 15.19 37.65
C ASP A 348 -57.27 14.21 37.01
N ILE A 349 -57.11 14.18 35.68
CA ILE A 349 -56.00 13.42 35.05
C ILE A 349 -54.76 14.30 34.74
N LYS A 350 -54.84 15.62 34.95
CA LYS A 350 -53.70 16.55 34.77
C LYS A 350 -52.43 16.25 35.59
N PRO A 351 -52.44 15.66 36.81
CA PRO A 351 -51.21 15.55 37.59
C PRO A 351 -50.24 14.49 37.05
N VAL A 352 -50.72 13.47 36.33
CA VAL A 352 -49.87 12.33 35.92
C VAL A 352 -48.92 12.71 34.80
N PHE A 353 -49.39 13.46 33.80
CA PHE A 353 -48.54 13.92 32.69
C PHE A 353 -47.48 14.92 33.17
N ASP A 354 -47.87 15.87 34.02
CA ASP A 354 -46.96 16.90 34.54
C ASP A 354 -45.90 16.29 35.46
N GLN A 355 -46.27 15.34 36.33
CA GLN A 355 -45.31 14.59 37.16
C GLN A 355 -44.37 13.71 36.32
N GLU A 356 -44.89 13.03 35.31
CA GLU A 356 -44.08 12.16 34.46
C GLU A 356 -43.10 12.97 33.60
N ALA A 357 -43.54 14.10 33.03
CA ALA A 357 -42.68 15.02 32.29
C ALA A 357 -41.59 15.61 33.20
N LYS A 358 -41.94 16.06 34.41
CA LYS A 358 -40.98 16.54 35.42
C LYS A 358 -39.98 15.46 35.81
N ARG A 359 -40.44 14.22 36.02
CA ARG A 359 -39.58 13.07 36.33
C ARG A 359 -38.60 12.77 35.20
N ILE A 360 -39.05 12.73 33.94
CA ILE A 360 -38.20 12.46 32.78
C ILE A 360 -37.16 13.57 32.59
N LEU A 361 -37.53 14.81 32.86
CA LEU A 361 -36.65 15.99 32.76
C LEU A 361 -35.76 16.18 34.00
N GLY A 362 -35.97 15.41 35.06
CA GLY A 362 -35.25 15.57 36.34
C GLY A 362 -35.59 16.88 37.09
N LEU A 363 -36.76 17.44 36.83
CA LEU A 363 -37.25 18.67 37.46
C LEU A 363 -38.01 18.36 38.76
N ASN A 364 -37.95 19.28 39.72
CA ASN A 364 -38.68 19.15 40.98
C ASN A 364 -40.19 19.30 40.77
N ASP A 365 -41.01 18.68 41.63
CA ASP A 365 -42.48 18.75 41.53
C ASP A 365 -43.02 20.19 41.58
N ALA A 366 -42.28 21.09 42.26
CA ALA A 366 -42.58 22.51 42.37
C ALA A 366 -42.26 23.34 41.11
N SER A 367 -41.66 22.75 40.08
CA SER A 367 -41.31 23.45 38.84
C SER A 367 -42.57 23.90 38.10
N THR A 368 -42.54 25.15 37.62
CA THR A 368 -43.63 25.73 36.83
C THR A 368 -43.64 25.11 35.42
N SER A 369 -44.79 25.13 34.76
CA SER A 369 -44.92 24.63 33.37
C SER A 369 -44.00 25.35 32.39
N GLU A 370 -43.65 26.61 32.65
CA GLU A 370 -42.68 27.37 31.87
C GLU A 370 -41.27 26.76 31.96
N GLN A 371 -40.83 26.34 33.14
CA GLN A 371 -39.53 25.68 33.33
C GLN A 371 -39.49 24.31 32.63
N VAL A 372 -40.61 23.58 32.66
CA VAL A 372 -40.75 22.30 31.94
C VAL A 372 -40.61 22.51 30.43
N LEU A 373 -41.24 23.56 29.87
CA LEU A 373 -41.13 23.92 28.46
C LEU A 373 -39.72 24.40 28.08
N GLU A 374 -39.08 25.17 28.95
CA GLU A 374 -37.71 25.65 28.74
C GLU A 374 -36.70 24.49 28.69
N GLU A 375 -36.76 23.56 29.65
CA GLU A 375 -35.90 22.37 29.65
C GLU A 375 -36.18 21.43 28.49
N THR A 376 -37.46 21.27 28.12
CA THR A 376 -37.82 20.48 26.92
C THR A 376 -37.23 21.13 25.67
N GLY A 377 -37.35 22.46 25.54
CA GLY A 377 -36.74 23.22 24.44
C GLY A 377 -35.21 23.17 24.43
N ARG A 378 -34.56 23.09 25.61
CA ARG A 378 -33.12 22.88 25.74
C ARG A 378 -32.70 21.50 25.27
N LEU A 379 -33.42 20.44 25.67
CA LEU A 379 -33.16 19.07 25.24
C LEU A 379 -33.34 18.91 23.72
N VAL A 380 -34.37 19.50 23.14
CA VAL A 380 -34.56 19.49 21.67
C VAL A 380 -33.39 20.15 20.96
N ARG A 381 -32.90 21.30 21.46
CA ARG A 381 -31.70 21.96 20.93
C ARG A 381 -30.46 21.09 21.05
N ILE A 382 -30.22 20.47 22.21
CA ILE A 382 -29.07 19.57 22.40
C ILE A 382 -29.13 18.41 21.40
N VAL A 383 -30.28 17.77 21.25
CA VAL A 383 -30.45 16.66 20.30
C VAL A 383 -30.21 17.14 18.86
N HIS A 384 -30.74 18.31 18.49
CA HIS A 384 -30.52 18.90 17.18
C HIS A 384 -29.05 19.22 16.93
N ASP A 385 -28.37 19.89 17.86
CA ASP A 385 -26.95 20.25 17.78
C ASP A 385 -26.07 19.00 17.73
N THR A 386 -26.41 17.94 18.47
CA THR A 386 -25.71 16.65 18.38
C THR A 386 -25.98 15.94 17.05
N GLY A 387 -27.19 16.07 16.50
CA GLY A 387 -27.55 15.53 15.19
C GLY A 387 -26.80 16.23 14.07
N GLU A 388 -26.74 17.56 14.09
CA GLU A 388 -25.93 18.36 13.17
C GLU A 388 -24.45 18.08 13.34
N ARG A 389 -23.93 17.91 14.56
CA ARG A 389 -22.54 17.49 14.78
C ARG A 389 -22.24 16.11 14.23
N LEU A 390 -23.15 15.14 14.41
CA LEU A 390 -22.98 13.79 13.87
C LEU A 390 -23.13 13.76 12.34
N GLN A 391 -23.95 14.65 11.76
CA GLN A 391 -24.00 14.86 10.31
C GLN A 391 -22.77 15.59 9.79
N ALA A 392 -22.21 16.55 10.54
CA ALA A 392 -20.98 17.25 10.19
C ALA A 392 -19.74 16.36 10.36
N ILE A 393 -19.82 15.33 11.21
CA ILE A 393 -18.91 14.19 11.20
C ILE A 393 -19.36 13.25 10.06
N GLU A 394 -19.38 13.77 8.84
CA GLU A 394 -19.26 12.92 7.66
C GLU A 394 -17.89 12.26 7.75
N ILE A 395 -17.87 10.97 8.09
CA ILE A 395 -16.73 10.11 7.77
C ILE A 395 -16.49 10.34 6.29
N PRO A 396 -15.34 10.88 5.86
CA PRO A 396 -15.12 11.21 4.46
C PRO A 396 -15.34 9.93 3.66
N SER A 397 -16.46 9.90 2.93
CA SER A 397 -16.71 8.84 1.98
C SER A 397 -15.57 8.92 0.98
N PRO A 398 -14.82 7.84 0.72
CA PRO A 398 -13.61 7.85 -0.12
C PRO A 398 -13.90 8.11 -1.61
N LEU A 399 -15.03 8.75 -1.94
CA LEU A 399 -15.58 8.92 -3.26
C LEU A 399 -16.06 10.34 -3.57
N SER A 400 -15.83 11.35 -2.71
CA SER A 400 -15.97 12.75 -3.16
C SER A 400 -14.74 13.14 -3.98
N SER A 401 -14.69 12.60 -5.19
CA SER A 401 -13.68 12.87 -6.21
C SER A 401 -13.67 14.37 -6.51
N ASN A 402 -12.61 15.04 -6.08
CA ASN A 402 -12.28 16.36 -6.58
C ASN A 402 -11.93 16.24 -8.07
N GLU A 403 -12.19 17.26 -8.89
CA GLU A 403 -11.82 17.26 -10.32
C GLU A 403 -10.32 16.96 -10.54
N ASN A 404 -9.48 17.31 -9.57
CA ASN A 404 -8.06 16.96 -9.55
C ASN A 404 -7.80 15.45 -9.44
N ASP A 405 -8.66 14.68 -8.77
CA ASP A 405 -8.50 13.24 -8.61
C ASP A 405 -8.83 12.49 -9.92
N LEU A 406 -9.75 13.03 -10.72
CA LEU A 406 -10.06 12.52 -12.05
C LEU A 406 -8.90 12.74 -13.03
N GLU A 407 -8.20 13.88 -12.94
CA GLU A 407 -7.01 14.14 -13.75
C GLU A 407 -5.83 13.24 -13.34
N ILE A 408 -5.68 12.99 -12.03
CA ILE A 408 -4.68 12.04 -11.50
C ILE A 408 -4.99 10.62 -11.97
N LEU A 409 -6.25 10.18 -11.91
CA LEU A 409 -6.68 8.87 -12.42
C LEU A 409 -6.45 8.73 -13.92
N ALA A 410 -6.80 9.74 -14.72
CA ALA A 410 -6.57 9.74 -16.16
C ALA A 410 -5.06 9.70 -16.50
N SER A 411 -4.22 10.43 -15.77
CA SER A 411 -2.77 10.38 -15.95
C SER A 411 -2.18 9.02 -15.55
N PHE A 412 -2.73 8.39 -14.51
CA PHE A 412 -2.34 7.06 -14.07
C PHE A 412 -2.74 5.98 -15.10
N GLU A 413 -3.97 6.02 -15.62
CA GLU A 413 -4.41 5.09 -16.68
C GLU A 413 -3.60 5.24 -17.96
N SER A 414 -3.27 6.47 -18.35
CA SER A 414 -2.39 6.76 -19.50
C SER A 414 -1.00 6.16 -19.29
N SER A 415 -0.40 6.40 -18.12
CA SER A 415 0.90 5.84 -17.73
C SER A 415 0.89 4.31 -17.68
N GLN A 416 -0.18 3.71 -17.14
CA GLN A 416 -0.37 2.28 -17.10
C GLN A 416 -0.45 1.68 -18.51
N LYS A 417 -1.19 2.32 -19.42
CA LYS A 417 -1.30 1.89 -20.82
C LYS A 417 0.04 1.98 -21.55
N GLU A 418 0.83 3.03 -21.30
CA GLU A 418 2.15 3.18 -21.88
C GLU A 418 3.14 2.12 -21.37
N MET A 419 3.08 1.82 -20.07
CA MET A 419 3.82 0.71 -19.47
C MET A 419 3.45 -0.65 -20.08
N VAL A 420 2.15 -0.92 -20.24
CA VAL A 420 1.66 -2.17 -20.87
C VAL A 420 2.20 -2.28 -22.28
N ASN A 421 2.05 -1.23 -23.11
CA ASN A 421 2.59 -1.19 -24.47
C ASN A 421 4.11 -1.41 -24.52
N SER A 422 4.86 -0.83 -23.58
CA SER A 422 6.32 -1.00 -23.48
C SER A 422 6.70 -2.44 -23.12
N SER A 423 5.99 -3.03 -22.16
CA SER A 423 6.19 -4.43 -21.75
C SER A 423 5.84 -5.42 -22.87
N GLU A 424 4.77 -5.17 -23.61
CA GLU A 424 4.37 -5.97 -24.78
C GLU A 424 5.43 -5.91 -25.88
N LYS A 425 5.97 -4.72 -26.18
CA LYS A 425 7.10 -4.54 -27.13
C LYS A 425 8.36 -5.28 -26.68
N LEU A 426 8.63 -5.34 -25.37
CA LEU A 426 9.78 -6.07 -24.85
C LEU A 426 9.57 -7.58 -24.95
N LEU A 427 8.38 -8.07 -24.63
CA LEU A 427 8.00 -9.48 -24.73
C LEU A 427 8.07 -9.97 -26.18
N THR A 428 7.48 -9.23 -27.13
CA THR A 428 7.58 -9.55 -28.56
C THR A 428 9.03 -9.59 -29.06
N ARG A 429 9.89 -8.65 -28.63
CA ARG A 429 11.34 -8.71 -28.94
C ARG A 429 12.04 -9.91 -28.32
N LYS A 430 11.65 -10.32 -27.11
CA LYS A 430 12.22 -11.52 -26.45
C LYS A 430 11.79 -12.80 -27.14
N ILE A 431 10.53 -12.90 -27.55
CA ILE A 431 10.00 -14.02 -28.34
C ILE A 431 10.77 -14.12 -29.67
N ALA A 432 10.86 -13.02 -30.42
CA ALA A 432 11.62 -13.01 -31.68
C ALA A 432 13.10 -13.40 -31.51
N LYS A 433 13.73 -13.04 -30.39
CA LYS A 433 15.10 -13.49 -30.07
C LYS A 433 15.18 -14.98 -29.69
N ALA A 434 14.16 -15.50 -29.00
CA ALA A 434 14.08 -16.92 -28.69
C ALA A 434 13.89 -17.75 -29.96
N ASP A 435 13.02 -17.29 -30.88
CA ASP A 435 12.79 -17.93 -32.18
C ASP A 435 14.07 -17.93 -33.03
N LEU A 436 14.80 -16.82 -33.05
CA LEU A 436 16.11 -16.75 -33.71
C LEU A 436 17.12 -17.74 -33.08
N GLY A 437 17.13 -17.84 -31.75
CA GLY A 437 17.97 -18.78 -31.02
C GLY A 437 17.62 -20.25 -31.34
N GLN A 438 16.34 -20.54 -31.52
CA GLN A 438 15.87 -21.87 -31.91
C GLN A 438 16.26 -22.23 -33.35
N GLY A 439 16.25 -21.25 -34.26
CA GLY A 439 16.79 -21.42 -35.62
C GLY A 439 18.29 -21.75 -35.60
N LEU A 440 19.08 -21.07 -34.76
CA LEU A 440 20.51 -21.37 -34.61
C LEU A 440 20.77 -22.78 -34.07
N ILE A 441 19.92 -23.29 -33.17
CA ILE A 441 20.02 -24.67 -32.68
C ILE A 441 19.78 -25.65 -33.83
N GLN A 442 18.75 -25.43 -34.66
CA GLN A 442 18.50 -26.26 -35.84
C GLN A 442 19.66 -26.23 -36.83
N ASP A 443 20.25 -25.06 -37.10
CA ASP A 443 21.40 -24.93 -37.98
C ASP A 443 22.61 -25.72 -37.45
N ILE A 444 22.85 -25.67 -36.13
CA ILE A 444 23.92 -26.45 -35.49
C ILE A 444 23.64 -27.96 -35.58
N GLU A 445 22.40 -28.40 -35.35
CA GLU A 445 22.02 -29.81 -35.49
C GLU A 445 22.21 -30.32 -36.92
N ILE A 446 21.83 -29.51 -37.92
CA ILE A 446 22.07 -29.83 -39.34
C ILE A 446 23.57 -29.95 -39.62
N LEU A 447 24.39 -29.02 -39.12
CA LEU A 447 25.84 -29.06 -39.28
C LEU A 447 26.48 -30.28 -38.60
N LEU A 448 26.01 -30.64 -37.39
CA LEU A 448 26.51 -31.81 -36.66
C LEU A 448 26.15 -33.11 -37.38
N ASN A 449 24.91 -33.23 -37.89
CA ASN A 449 24.48 -34.39 -38.66
C ASN A 449 25.27 -34.51 -39.98
N GLY A 450 25.50 -33.39 -40.68
CA GLY A 450 26.33 -33.36 -41.89
C GLY A 450 27.80 -33.72 -41.62
N LEU A 451 28.36 -33.33 -40.47
CA LEU A 451 29.70 -33.77 -40.03
C LEU A 451 29.76 -35.28 -39.80
N GLN A 452 28.69 -35.86 -39.27
CA GLN A 452 28.60 -37.30 -39.04
C GLN A 452 28.58 -38.10 -40.35
N ASP A 453 27.96 -37.55 -41.41
CA ASP A 453 28.02 -38.12 -42.76
C ASP A 453 29.41 -38.01 -43.40
N VAL A 454 30.15 -36.93 -43.13
CA VAL A 454 31.51 -36.71 -43.67
C VAL A 454 32.57 -37.56 -42.97
N ILE A 455 32.42 -37.80 -41.66
CA ILE A 455 33.37 -38.60 -40.88
C ILE A 455 33.26 -40.10 -41.21
N GLY A 456 32.16 -40.51 -41.85
CA GLY A 456 31.91 -41.90 -42.21
C GLY A 456 31.64 -42.77 -40.99
N PRO A 457 30.91 -43.89 -41.13
CA PRO A 457 30.66 -44.79 -40.01
C PRO A 457 32.00 -45.35 -39.55
N GLU A 458 32.49 -44.87 -38.41
CA GLU A 458 33.61 -45.47 -37.71
C GLU A 458 33.39 -46.97 -37.68
N HIS A 459 34.31 -47.71 -38.31
CA HIS A 459 34.35 -49.15 -38.31
C HIS A 459 34.22 -49.64 -36.86
N ARG A 460 33.00 -50.03 -36.48
CA ARG A 460 32.75 -50.84 -35.29
C ARG A 460 33.57 -52.09 -35.47
N GLY A 461 34.72 -52.13 -34.80
CA GLY A 461 35.56 -53.31 -34.73
C GLY A 461 34.74 -54.43 -34.13
N ASP A 462 34.33 -55.36 -34.99
CA ASP A 462 33.89 -56.70 -34.64
C ASP A 462 35.03 -57.37 -33.86
N LYS A 463 34.94 -57.35 -32.54
CA LYS A 463 35.76 -58.20 -31.67
C LYS A 463 34.98 -59.48 -31.42
N ARG A 464 35.40 -60.53 -32.13
CA ARG A 464 35.11 -61.94 -31.83
C ARG A 464 35.80 -62.39 -30.56
#